data_AF-A0A2M7XQS7-F1
#
_entry.id   AF-A0A2M7XQS7-F1
#
_cell.length_a   1.000
_cell.length_b   1.000
_cell.length_c   1.000
_cell.angle_alpha   90.00
_cell.angle_beta   90.00
_cell.angle_gamma   90.00
#
_symmetry.space_group_name_H-M   'P 1'
#
loop_
_entity.id
_entity.type
_entity.pdbx_description
1 polymer ?
#
loop_
_entity_poly.entity_id
_entity_poly.type
_entity_poly.pdbx_seq_one_letter_code
_entity_poly.pdbx_strand_id
1 'polypeptide(L)'
;MTGRQRFIAACNREKLDRPPVWLMRQAGRYLPEYRALKEQHSFLEMVQTPELAAEATLQPIRRFGFDAAIVFSDILVIPEAMGQPYSFREKGGIAMDFAVRSPEDIARLTVEAVEEKLAYVPAALKLTREKLGDQTALIGFAGSPWTLATYMIEGGSSKEYAAIKTMLYAQPSLLAELLDKVTEAVIRYLKTQVAAGVDAVQIFDSWGGILSHDTFWNGSGQYLARIVEALGDDVPVIVYSKGSHHWLKELKATGAAVLGVDWTIPIDGFYDALNGDVAVQGNLDPVLMSTEPEIVRTEALKILNAMQARPGHIFNLGHGILPSAKLENVAALVETIQNFRGEE
;
A
#
# COMPACT_ATOMS: atom_id res chain seq x y z
N MET A 1 -15.50 -16.42 -11.81
CA MET A 1 -15.24 -15.85 -10.47
C MET A 1 -15.45 -14.34 -10.52
N THR A 2 -16.06 -13.73 -9.49
CA THR A 2 -16.07 -12.26 -9.36
C THR A 2 -14.65 -11.73 -9.12
N GLY A 3 -14.41 -10.43 -9.28
CA GLY A 3 -13.12 -9.82 -8.96
C GLY A 3 -12.74 -10.02 -7.50
N ARG A 4 -13.71 -9.87 -6.60
CA ARG A 4 -13.56 -10.14 -5.15
C ARG A 4 -13.09 -11.57 -4.87
N GLN A 5 -13.77 -12.56 -5.45
CA GLN A 5 -13.40 -13.98 -5.29
C GLN A 5 -12.00 -14.27 -5.81
N ARG A 6 -11.65 -13.72 -6.98
CA ARG A 6 -10.34 -13.90 -7.61
C ARG A 6 -9.22 -13.29 -6.78
N PHE A 7 -9.45 -12.12 -6.20
CA PHE A 7 -8.49 -11.45 -5.34
C PHE A 7 -8.21 -12.25 -4.06
N ILE A 8 -9.25 -12.70 -3.34
CA ILE A 8 -9.08 -13.52 -2.14
C ILE A 8 -8.41 -14.87 -2.46
N ALA A 9 -8.84 -15.54 -3.52
CA ALA A 9 -8.23 -16.79 -3.97
C ALA A 9 -6.73 -16.61 -4.27
N ALA A 10 -6.33 -15.47 -4.84
CA ALA A 10 -4.93 -15.17 -5.08
C ALA A 10 -4.15 -14.96 -3.77
N CYS A 11 -4.71 -14.25 -2.78
CA CYS A 11 -4.10 -14.12 -1.46
C CYS A 11 -3.86 -15.49 -0.79
N ASN A 12 -4.79 -16.44 -1.00
CA ASN A 12 -4.72 -17.79 -0.46
C ASN A 12 -3.89 -18.77 -1.31
N ARG A 13 -3.31 -18.31 -2.43
CA ARG A 13 -2.61 -19.17 -3.40
C ARG A 13 -3.48 -20.33 -3.94
N GLU A 14 -4.76 -20.06 -4.12
CA GLU A 14 -5.69 -20.99 -4.75
C GLU A 14 -5.58 -20.92 -6.29
N LYS A 15 -6.23 -21.88 -6.98
CA LYS A 15 -6.28 -21.89 -8.44
C LYS A 15 -7.12 -20.72 -8.96
N LEU A 16 -6.59 -20.02 -9.98
CA LEU A 16 -7.23 -18.87 -10.60
C LEU A 16 -7.54 -19.12 -12.08
N ASP A 17 -8.56 -18.45 -12.61
CA ASP A 17 -8.84 -18.38 -14.05
C ASP A 17 -7.89 -17.39 -14.78
N ARG A 18 -7.47 -16.35 -14.07
CA ARG A 18 -6.41 -15.39 -14.41
C ARG A 18 -5.94 -14.68 -13.14
N PRO A 19 -4.78 -14.02 -13.09
CA PRO A 19 -4.44 -13.19 -11.93
C PRO A 19 -5.44 -12.03 -11.78
N PRO A 20 -5.84 -11.66 -10.55
CA PRO A 20 -6.57 -10.43 -10.28
C PRO A 20 -5.66 -9.22 -10.52
N VAL A 21 -6.25 -8.08 -10.90
CA VAL A 21 -5.54 -6.82 -11.12
C VAL A 21 -6.17 -5.66 -10.37
N TRP A 22 -5.32 -4.89 -9.72
CA TRP A 22 -5.58 -3.54 -9.21
C TRP A 22 -4.28 -2.75 -9.26
N LEU A 23 -4.33 -1.42 -9.21
CA LEU A 23 -3.12 -0.60 -9.32
C LEU A 23 -2.93 0.30 -8.10
N MET A 24 -1.72 0.33 -7.58
CA MET A 24 -1.34 1.33 -6.58
C MET A 24 -1.60 2.75 -7.13
N ARG A 25 -2.27 3.60 -6.33
CA ARG A 25 -2.73 4.94 -6.72
C ARG A 25 -3.71 4.97 -7.91
N GLN A 26 -4.49 3.91 -8.12
CA GLN A 26 -5.56 3.89 -9.15
C GLN A 26 -6.56 5.05 -9.02
N ALA A 27 -6.83 5.53 -7.80
CA ALA A 27 -7.53 6.80 -7.59
C ALA A 27 -6.47 7.92 -7.56
N GLY A 28 -6.35 8.71 -8.63
CA GLY A 28 -5.33 9.74 -8.68
C GLY A 28 -5.33 10.62 -9.92
N ARG A 29 -4.34 11.54 -9.94
CA ARG A 29 -4.24 12.69 -10.87
C ARG A 29 -4.22 12.36 -12.36
N TYR A 30 -3.97 11.11 -12.75
CA TYR A 30 -4.04 10.70 -14.16
C TYR A 30 -5.50 10.66 -14.67
N LEU A 31 -6.47 10.46 -13.78
CA LEU A 31 -7.90 10.47 -14.09
C LEU A 31 -8.45 11.90 -14.24
N PRO A 32 -9.15 12.23 -15.34
CA PRO A 32 -9.86 13.50 -15.48
C PRO A 32 -10.90 13.74 -14.38
N GLU A 33 -11.69 12.74 -14.03
CA GLU A 33 -12.72 12.82 -12.99
C GLU A 33 -12.14 13.05 -11.58
N TYR A 34 -10.94 12.53 -11.31
CA TYR A 34 -10.23 12.82 -10.06
C TYR A 34 -9.78 14.28 -10.03
N ARG A 35 -9.25 14.81 -11.15
CA ARG A 35 -8.83 16.20 -11.25
C ARG A 35 -10.01 17.15 -11.04
N ALA A 36 -11.16 16.85 -11.66
CA ALA A 36 -12.39 17.63 -11.47
C ALA A 36 -12.85 17.66 -9.99
N LEU A 37 -12.74 16.54 -9.27
CA LEU A 37 -13.03 16.49 -7.83
C LEU A 37 -12.02 17.31 -7.01
N LYS A 38 -10.73 17.22 -7.38
CA LYS A 38 -9.61 17.91 -6.72
C LYS A 38 -9.60 19.43 -6.93
N GLU A 39 -10.24 19.92 -7.99
CA GLU A 39 -10.45 21.35 -8.25
C GLU A 39 -11.45 21.98 -7.28
N GLN A 40 -12.39 21.18 -6.75
CA GLN A 40 -13.46 21.65 -5.86
C GLN A 40 -13.11 21.48 -4.37
N HIS A 41 -12.29 20.49 -4.03
CA HIS A 41 -11.99 20.12 -2.66
C HIS A 41 -10.48 20.03 -2.40
N SER A 42 -10.05 20.37 -1.19
CA SER A 42 -8.66 20.15 -0.78
C SER A 42 -8.33 18.65 -0.68
N PHE A 43 -7.04 18.26 -0.68
CA PHE A 43 -6.69 16.83 -0.55
C PHE A 43 -7.15 16.27 0.81
N LEU A 44 -6.89 17.00 1.89
CA LEU A 44 -7.29 16.59 3.24
C LEU A 44 -8.81 16.51 3.36
N GLU A 45 -9.55 17.47 2.79
CA GLU A 45 -11.01 17.42 2.75
C GLU A 45 -11.54 16.18 2.01
N MET A 46 -10.94 15.82 0.87
CA MET A 46 -11.31 14.60 0.16
C MET A 46 -11.04 13.33 0.98
N VAL A 47 -9.96 13.30 1.75
CA VAL A 47 -9.60 12.16 2.62
C VAL A 47 -10.50 12.09 3.86
N GLN A 48 -10.83 13.23 4.45
CA GLN A 48 -11.57 13.34 5.72
C GLN A 48 -13.10 13.33 5.53
N THR A 49 -13.59 13.47 4.30
CA THR A 49 -15.03 13.40 3.97
C THR A 49 -15.37 12.02 3.40
N PRO A 50 -16.12 11.16 4.11
CA PRO A 50 -16.39 9.78 3.69
C PRO A 50 -16.96 9.64 2.27
N GLU A 51 -17.88 10.53 1.88
CA GLU A 51 -18.53 10.51 0.57
C GLU A 51 -17.55 10.85 -0.56
N LEU A 52 -16.64 11.82 -0.34
CA LEU A 52 -15.63 12.20 -1.31
C LEU A 52 -14.56 11.12 -1.45
N ALA A 53 -14.12 10.52 -0.33
CA ALA A 53 -13.18 9.41 -0.33
C ALA A 53 -13.77 8.18 -1.05
N ALA A 54 -15.03 7.83 -0.78
CA ALA A 54 -15.73 6.76 -1.46
C ALA A 54 -15.87 7.04 -2.96
N GLU A 55 -16.26 8.26 -3.35
CA GLU A 55 -16.38 8.65 -4.75
C GLU A 55 -15.03 8.54 -5.48
N ALA A 56 -13.95 9.10 -4.91
CA ALA A 56 -12.61 8.98 -5.48
C ALA A 56 -12.15 7.51 -5.61
N THR A 57 -12.49 6.66 -4.64
CA THR A 57 -12.19 5.21 -4.66
C THR A 57 -12.89 4.50 -5.82
N LEU A 58 -14.13 4.87 -6.12
CA LEU A 58 -14.98 4.21 -7.12
C LEU A 58 -14.68 4.64 -8.56
N GLN A 59 -14.11 5.83 -8.79
CA GLN A 59 -13.75 6.33 -10.13
C GLN A 59 -12.97 5.32 -10.99
N PRO A 60 -11.82 4.78 -10.54
CA PRO A 60 -11.07 3.79 -11.33
C PRO A 60 -11.82 2.48 -11.54
N ILE A 61 -12.66 2.07 -10.59
CA ILE A 61 -13.46 0.84 -10.71
C ILE A 61 -14.48 0.99 -11.83
N ARG A 62 -15.19 2.12 -11.88
CA ARG A 62 -16.17 2.39 -12.96
C ARG A 62 -15.51 2.50 -14.33
N ARG A 63 -14.27 3.01 -14.40
CA ARG A 63 -13.56 3.21 -15.67
C ARG A 63 -12.90 1.93 -16.20
N PHE A 64 -12.25 1.15 -15.34
CA PHE A 64 -11.39 0.05 -15.76
C PHE A 64 -11.84 -1.34 -15.28
N GLY A 65 -12.77 -1.43 -14.33
CA GLY A 65 -13.26 -2.71 -13.84
C GLY A 65 -12.17 -3.55 -13.14
N PHE A 66 -11.33 -2.92 -12.33
CA PHE A 66 -10.32 -3.62 -11.52
C PHE A 66 -10.98 -4.67 -10.59
N ASP A 67 -10.24 -5.74 -10.29
CA ASP A 67 -10.72 -6.80 -9.40
C ASP A 67 -10.75 -6.37 -7.92
N ALA A 68 -9.95 -5.35 -7.57
CA ALA A 68 -9.93 -4.74 -6.25
C ALA A 68 -9.92 -3.20 -6.29
N ALA A 69 -10.60 -2.61 -5.31
CA ALA A 69 -10.54 -1.19 -4.97
C ALA A 69 -9.68 -1.02 -3.71
N ILE A 70 -8.85 0.01 -3.67
CA ILE A 70 -8.16 0.43 -2.46
C ILE A 70 -8.76 1.76 -2.00
N VAL A 71 -9.08 1.88 -0.71
CA VAL A 71 -9.68 3.11 -0.16
C VAL A 71 -8.80 4.32 -0.47
N PHE A 72 -9.43 5.42 -0.86
CA PHE A 72 -8.74 6.71 -1.01
C PHE A 72 -8.50 7.30 0.38
N SER A 73 -7.24 7.32 0.79
CA SER A 73 -6.78 7.92 2.05
C SER A 73 -5.30 8.32 1.92
N ASP A 74 -4.66 8.68 3.03
CA ASP A 74 -3.22 8.98 3.11
C ASP A 74 -2.58 8.23 4.27
N ILE A 75 -1.31 7.84 4.16
CA ILE A 75 -0.62 7.15 5.27
C ILE A 75 -0.41 8.07 6.49
N LEU A 76 -0.33 9.39 6.27
CA LEU A 76 0.01 10.38 7.29
C LEU A 76 -1.17 10.77 8.19
N VAL A 77 -2.37 10.26 7.91
CA VAL A 77 -3.52 10.41 8.81
C VAL A 77 -3.23 9.81 10.20
N ILE A 78 -2.38 8.79 10.28
CA ILE A 78 -1.98 8.17 11.55
C ILE A 78 -1.12 9.13 12.39
N PRO A 79 0.04 9.65 11.92
CA PRO A 79 0.75 10.73 12.61
C PRO A 79 -0.12 11.94 12.99
N GLU A 80 -1.02 12.38 12.11
CA GLU A 80 -1.96 13.47 12.39
C GLU A 80 -2.86 13.13 13.59
N ALA A 81 -3.50 11.96 13.57
CA ALA A 81 -4.35 11.49 14.65
C ALA A 81 -3.57 11.33 15.97
N MET A 82 -2.30 10.92 15.88
CA MET A 82 -1.40 10.83 17.03
C MET A 82 -1.02 12.19 17.63
N GLY A 83 -1.30 13.31 16.95
CA GLY A 83 -1.02 14.66 17.44
C GLY A 83 0.14 15.36 16.72
N GLN A 84 0.55 14.87 15.55
CA GLN A 84 1.54 15.50 14.69
C GLN A 84 0.92 15.81 13.32
N PRO A 85 0.20 16.94 13.18
CA PRO A 85 -0.41 17.31 11.91
C PRO A 85 0.62 17.51 10.80
N TYR A 86 0.13 17.46 9.56
CA TYR A 86 0.96 17.62 8.37
C TYR A 86 0.29 18.51 7.33
N SER A 87 1.11 19.09 6.47
CA SER A 87 0.67 19.92 5.35
C SER A 87 1.46 19.64 4.09
N PHE A 88 0.89 19.99 2.94
CA PHE A 88 1.58 19.95 1.66
C PHE A 88 2.29 21.27 1.40
N ARG A 89 3.58 21.22 1.09
CA ARG A 89 4.37 22.41 0.74
C ARG A 89 3.98 22.90 -0.67
N GLU A 90 4.04 24.22 -0.89
CA GLU A 90 3.72 24.84 -2.20
C GLU A 90 4.52 24.24 -3.37
N LYS A 91 5.81 23.94 -3.13
CA LYS A 91 6.72 23.36 -4.14
C LYS A 91 6.69 21.82 -4.18
N GLY A 92 5.70 21.22 -3.52
CA GLY A 92 5.58 19.77 -3.35
C GLY A 92 6.33 19.23 -2.13
N GLY A 93 5.91 18.05 -1.69
CA GLY A 93 6.40 17.40 -0.47
C GLY A 93 5.56 17.70 0.77
N ILE A 94 5.87 17.00 1.84
CA ILE A 94 5.17 17.05 3.12
C ILE A 94 5.98 17.88 4.11
N ALA A 95 5.29 18.64 4.96
CA ALA A 95 5.83 19.20 6.20
C ALA A 95 5.03 18.65 7.38
N MET A 96 5.71 18.15 8.41
CA MET A 96 5.09 17.85 9.69
C MET A 96 5.19 19.10 10.59
N ASP A 97 4.22 19.33 11.45
CA ASP A 97 4.18 20.52 12.33
C ASP A 97 5.39 20.64 13.28
N PHE A 98 5.97 19.50 13.65
CA PHE A 98 7.25 19.42 14.36
C PHE A 98 8.00 18.15 13.93
N ALA A 99 9.29 18.04 14.27
CA ALA A 99 10.08 16.83 14.07
C ALA A 99 10.28 16.12 15.40
N VAL A 100 10.14 14.79 15.43
CA VAL A 100 10.38 13.98 16.64
C VAL A 100 11.89 13.80 16.83
N ARG A 101 12.43 14.36 17.92
CA ARG A 101 13.89 14.35 18.20
C ARG A 101 14.26 13.89 19.60
N SER A 102 13.31 13.86 20.53
CA SER A 102 13.57 13.53 21.93
C SER A 102 12.45 12.68 22.55
N PRO A 103 12.67 12.11 23.76
CA PRO A 103 11.61 11.43 24.52
C PRO A 103 10.37 12.30 24.74
N GLU A 104 10.55 13.60 24.96
CA GLU A 104 9.45 14.55 25.17
C GLU A 104 8.57 14.69 23.91
N ASP A 105 9.17 14.66 22.72
CA ASP A 105 8.41 14.67 21.46
C ASP A 105 7.59 13.39 21.30
N ILE A 106 8.13 12.23 21.69
CA ILE A 106 7.40 10.95 21.65
C ILE A 106 6.27 10.96 22.68
N ALA A 107 6.51 11.49 23.88
CA ALA A 107 5.53 11.58 24.96
C ALA A 107 4.30 12.42 24.57
N ARG A 108 4.47 13.43 23.71
CA ARG A 108 3.37 14.28 23.18
C ARG A 108 2.42 13.54 22.24
N LEU A 109 2.86 12.44 21.63
CA LEU A 109 2.02 11.63 20.75
C LEU A 109 1.02 10.81 21.55
N THR A 110 -0.18 10.58 21.04
CA THR A 110 -1.24 9.82 21.70
C THR A 110 -1.76 8.71 20.79
N VAL A 111 -2.14 7.57 21.34
CA VAL A 111 -2.63 6.43 20.55
C VAL A 111 -4.12 6.19 20.78
N GLU A 112 -4.62 6.61 21.92
CA GLU A 112 -5.97 6.38 22.42
C GLU A 112 -7.03 7.03 21.53
N ALA A 113 -6.74 8.20 20.96
CA ALA A 113 -7.65 8.94 20.11
C ALA A 113 -7.57 8.56 18.62
N VAL A 114 -6.71 7.62 18.22
CA VAL A 114 -6.49 7.27 16.81
C VAL A 114 -7.78 6.76 16.16
N GLU A 115 -8.50 5.86 16.84
CA GLU A 115 -9.74 5.27 16.32
C GLU A 115 -10.85 6.32 16.17
N GLU A 116 -11.00 7.21 17.16
CA GLU A 116 -11.99 8.28 17.15
C GLU A 116 -11.69 9.31 16.05
N LYS A 117 -10.45 9.83 16.01
CA LYS A 117 -10.05 10.87 15.04
C LYS A 117 -10.07 10.36 13.60
N LEU A 118 -9.84 9.06 13.39
CA LEU A 118 -9.84 8.44 12.06
C LEU A 118 -11.16 7.76 11.69
N ALA A 119 -12.24 7.97 12.45
CA ALA A 119 -13.54 7.35 12.22
C ALA A 119 -14.13 7.63 10.81
N TYR A 120 -13.67 8.67 10.13
CA TYR A 120 -14.05 8.96 8.74
C TYR A 120 -13.56 7.88 7.75
N VAL A 121 -12.46 7.18 8.04
CA VAL A 121 -11.93 6.11 7.17
C VAL A 121 -12.86 4.87 7.15
N PRO A 122 -13.22 4.25 8.29
CA PRO A 122 -14.18 3.16 8.28
C PRO A 122 -15.56 3.58 7.78
N ALA A 123 -15.95 4.85 7.92
CA ALA A 123 -17.17 5.36 7.29
C ALA A 123 -17.06 5.35 5.75
N ALA A 124 -15.94 5.84 5.18
CA ALA A 124 -15.68 5.79 3.75
C ALA A 124 -15.65 4.36 3.22
N LEU A 125 -15.05 3.43 3.97
CA LEU A 125 -15.00 2.01 3.64
C LEU A 125 -16.39 1.38 3.54
N LYS A 126 -17.29 1.67 4.50
CA LYS A 126 -18.67 1.16 4.48
C LYS A 126 -19.45 1.67 3.27
N LEU A 127 -19.39 2.98 3.00
CA LEU A 127 -20.01 3.57 1.81
C LEU A 127 -19.45 2.96 0.52
N THR A 128 -18.12 2.76 0.46
CA THR A 128 -17.48 2.12 -0.70
C THR A 128 -17.95 0.68 -0.87
N ARG A 129 -18.00 -0.11 0.19
CA ARG A 129 -18.47 -1.51 0.18
C ARG A 129 -19.88 -1.62 -0.35
N GLU A 130 -20.81 -0.77 0.10
CA GLU A 130 -22.19 -0.76 -0.38
C GLU A 130 -22.29 -0.58 -1.91
N LYS A 131 -21.38 0.21 -2.50
CA LYS A 131 -21.35 0.45 -3.95
C LYS A 131 -20.64 -0.64 -4.74
N LEU A 132 -19.61 -1.27 -4.17
CA LEU A 132 -18.88 -2.38 -4.81
C LEU A 132 -19.66 -3.69 -4.76
N GLY A 133 -20.47 -3.89 -3.73
CA GLY A 133 -21.10 -5.18 -3.42
C GLY A 133 -20.06 -6.30 -3.31
N ASP A 134 -20.42 -7.48 -3.82
CA ASP A 134 -19.57 -8.68 -3.84
C ASP A 134 -18.77 -8.85 -5.13
N GLN A 135 -18.77 -7.84 -6.01
CA GLN A 135 -18.13 -7.93 -7.32
C GLN A 135 -16.63 -7.63 -7.27
N THR A 136 -16.24 -6.65 -6.45
CA THR A 136 -14.87 -6.11 -6.38
C THR A 136 -14.37 -6.19 -4.95
N ALA A 137 -13.12 -6.61 -4.76
CA ALA A 137 -12.51 -6.61 -3.43
C ALA A 137 -12.31 -5.18 -2.92
N LEU A 138 -12.34 -4.98 -1.60
CA LEU A 138 -12.02 -3.69 -0.98
C LEU A 138 -10.78 -3.83 -0.09
N ILE A 139 -9.77 -3.02 -0.34
CA ILE A 139 -8.48 -3.04 0.33
C ILE A 139 -8.39 -1.83 1.26
N GLY A 140 -8.17 -2.10 2.55
CA GLY A 140 -7.73 -1.10 3.52
C GLY A 140 -6.21 -0.94 3.49
N PHE A 141 -5.66 0.11 4.07
CA PHE A 141 -4.20 0.24 4.15
C PHE A 141 -3.69 1.13 5.28
N ALA A 142 -2.39 1.02 5.53
CA ALA A 142 -1.63 1.93 6.38
C ALA A 142 -0.17 2.04 5.90
N GLY A 143 0.55 3.07 6.36
CA GLY A 143 2.01 3.11 6.26
C GLY A 143 2.66 2.17 7.28
N SER A 144 3.85 1.65 6.98
CA SER A 144 4.63 0.90 7.97
C SER A 144 5.10 1.82 9.12
N PRO A 145 5.34 1.29 10.33
CA PRO A 145 5.91 2.08 11.42
C PRO A 145 7.22 2.77 11.04
N TRP A 146 8.11 2.09 10.32
CA TRP A 146 9.35 2.66 9.81
C TRP A 146 9.12 3.84 8.85
N THR A 147 8.21 3.67 7.88
CA THR A 147 7.91 4.69 6.88
C THR A 147 7.25 5.91 7.53
N LEU A 148 6.31 5.71 8.46
CA LEU A 148 5.67 6.78 9.21
C LEU A 148 6.68 7.52 10.08
N ALA A 149 7.46 6.80 10.90
CA ALA A 149 8.51 7.36 11.75
C ALA A 149 9.54 8.16 10.95
N THR A 150 9.84 7.75 9.70
CA THR A 150 10.69 8.53 8.80
C THR A 150 10.13 9.93 8.57
N TYR A 151 8.85 10.08 8.20
CA TYR A 151 8.24 11.41 8.08
C TYR A 151 8.26 12.18 9.40
N MET A 152 7.92 11.50 10.50
CA MET A 152 7.81 12.09 11.83
C MET A 152 9.16 12.65 12.35
N ILE A 153 10.26 11.93 12.12
CA ILE A 153 11.61 12.29 12.57
C ILE A 153 12.27 13.28 11.60
N GLU A 154 12.11 13.09 10.30
CA GLU A 154 12.62 14.03 9.29
C GLU A 154 11.87 15.37 9.34
N GLY A 155 10.65 15.41 9.89
CA GLY A 155 9.79 16.59 9.89
C GLY A 155 9.09 16.82 8.53
N GLY A 156 8.97 15.76 7.72
CA GLY A 156 8.35 15.81 6.40
C GLY A 156 9.07 14.94 5.37
N SER A 157 8.97 15.33 4.10
CA SER A 157 9.68 14.64 3.02
C SER A 157 11.20 14.85 3.11
N SER A 158 11.96 13.77 2.96
CA SER A 158 13.43 13.76 2.97
C SER A 158 13.95 12.96 1.77
N LYS A 159 15.12 13.33 1.24
CA LYS A 159 15.80 12.58 0.18
C LYS A 159 16.99 11.78 0.73
N GLU A 160 17.61 12.31 1.78
CA GLU A 160 18.81 11.78 2.40
C GLU A 160 18.48 10.83 3.56
N TYR A 161 17.31 11.00 4.20
CA TYR A 161 16.86 10.21 5.35
C TYR A 161 17.89 10.20 6.50
N ALA A 162 18.64 11.29 6.62
CA ALA A 162 19.80 11.36 7.50
C ALA A 162 19.38 11.36 8.97
N ALA A 163 18.25 11.98 9.31
CA ALA A 163 17.79 12.09 10.68
C ALA A 163 17.31 10.75 11.23
N ILE A 164 16.46 10.03 10.48
CA ILE A 164 15.98 8.70 10.90
C ILE A 164 17.13 7.71 11.01
N LYS A 165 18.06 7.72 10.04
CA LYS A 165 19.25 6.85 10.07
C LYS A 165 20.19 7.21 11.21
N THR A 166 20.38 8.50 11.49
CA THR A 166 21.19 8.91 12.66
C THR A 166 20.56 8.42 13.95
N MET A 167 19.24 8.54 14.11
CA MET A 167 18.55 8.03 15.31
C MET A 167 18.65 6.51 15.42
N LEU A 168 18.49 5.78 14.30
CA LEU A 168 18.66 4.32 14.24
C LEU A 168 20.02 3.87 14.78
N TYR A 169 21.11 4.56 14.44
CA TYR A 169 22.46 4.17 14.87
C TYR A 169 22.86 4.74 16.24
N ALA A 170 22.53 6.00 16.52
CA ALA A 170 23.00 6.70 17.70
C ALA A 170 22.07 6.57 18.90
N GLN A 171 20.77 6.34 18.67
CA GLN A 171 19.72 6.32 19.70
C GLN A 171 18.69 5.21 19.44
N PRO A 172 19.12 3.94 19.31
CA PRO A 172 18.23 2.84 18.93
C PRO A 172 17.07 2.63 19.91
N SER A 173 17.27 2.84 21.21
CA SER A 173 16.20 2.72 22.21
C SER A 173 15.11 3.79 22.03
N LEU A 174 15.50 5.03 21.70
CA LEU A 174 14.56 6.11 21.44
C LEU A 174 13.74 5.83 20.16
N LEU A 175 14.41 5.33 19.11
CA LEU A 175 13.73 4.94 17.89
C LEU A 175 12.75 3.79 18.16
N ALA A 176 13.15 2.78 18.93
CA ALA A 176 12.29 1.66 19.27
C ALA A 176 11.03 2.12 20.03
N GLU A 177 11.16 3.05 20.98
CA GLU A 177 10.03 3.64 21.68
C GLU A 177 9.01 4.30 20.72
N LEU A 178 9.50 5.09 19.75
CA LEU A 178 8.63 5.68 18.73
C LEU A 178 7.97 4.59 17.86
N LEU A 179 8.75 3.63 17.36
CA LEU A 179 8.25 2.58 16.48
C LEU A 179 7.22 1.68 17.18
N ASP A 180 7.42 1.37 18.46
CA ASP A 180 6.44 0.66 19.30
C ASP A 180 5.11 1.42 19.35
N LYS A 181 5.17 2.72 19.62
CA LYS A 181 3.99 3.57 19.74
C LYS A 181 3.25 3.73 18.42
N VAL A 182 3.98 3.91 17.31
CA VAL A 182 3.40 3.96 15.96
C VAL A 182 2.82 2.60 15.56
N THR A 183 3.46 1.50 15.94
CA THR A 183 2.95 0.14 15.68
C THR A 183 1.60 -0.09 16.34
N GLU A 184 1.43 0.30 17.60
CA GLU A 184 0.14 0.22 18.29
C GLU A 184 -0.94 1.05 17.58
N ALA A 185 -0.61 2.27 17.16
CA ALA A 185 -1.54 3.12 16.40
C ALA A 185 -1.96 2.50 15.07
N VAL A 186 -1.01 1.91 14.33
CA VAL A 186 -1.28 1.19 13.07
C VAL A 186 -2.17 -0.02 13.31
N ILE A 187 -1.92 -0.83 14.34
CA ILE A 187 -2.74 -2.00 14.68
C ILE A 187 -4.19 -1.58 14.95
N ARG A 188 -4.40 -0.58 15.82
CA ARG A 188 -5.74 -0.07 16.13
C ARG A 188 -6.46 0.42 14.89
N TYR A 189 -5.78 1.24 14.10
CA TYR A 189 -6.33 1.80 12.87
C TYR A 189 -6.73 0.70 11.87
N LEU A 190 -5.85 -0.28 11.61
CA LEU A 190 -6.15 -1.39 10.69
C LEU A 190 -7.29 -2.25 11.20
N LYS A 191 -7.41 -2.50 12.51
CA LYS A 191 -8.56 -3.22 13.10
C LYS A 191 -9.88 -2.51 12.84
N THR A 192 -9.93 -1.17 12.85
CA THR A 192 -11.15 -0.44 12.49
C THR A 192 -11.53 -0.63 11.02
N GLN A 193 -10.54 -0.75 10.11
CA GLN A 193 -10.78 -1.02 8.70
C GLN A 193 -11.28 -2.46 8.47
N VAL A 194 -10.69 -3.43 9.18
CA VAL A 194 -11.16 -4.83 9.20
C VAL A 194 -12.63 -4.89 9.66
N ALA A 195 -12.95 -4.24 10.77
CA ALA A 195 -14.33 -4.15 11.27
C ALA A 195 -15.29 -3.43 10.32
N ALA A 196 -14.78 -2.60 9.40
CA ALA A 196 -15.57 -1.92 8.37
C ALA A 196 -15.82 -2.77 7.10
N GLY A 197 -15.23 -3.98 7.00
CA GLY A 197 -15.53 -4.95 5.93
C GLY A 197 -14.60 -4.89 4.72
N VAL A 198 -13.33 -4.55 4.93
CA VAL A 198 -12.28 -4.77 3.92
C VAL A 198 -12.03 -6.27 3.72
N ASP A 199 -11.61 -6.64 2.52
CA ASP A 199 -11.25 -8.00 2.13
C ASP A 199 -9.78 -8.32 2.41
N ALA A 200 -8.94 -7.29 2.46
CA ALA A 200 -7.52 -7.37 2.79
C ALA A 200 -7.03 -6.02 3.28
N VAL A 201 -5.87 -6.01 3.90
CA VAL A 201 -5.16 -4.77 4.21
C VAL A 201 -3.75 -4.77 3.61
N GLN A 202 -3.28 -3.62 3.16
CA GLN A 202 -1.90 -3.45 2.71
C GLN A 202 -1.11 -2.53 3.62
N ILE A 203 0.08 -2.96 4.03
CA ILE A 203 1.05 -2.14 4.77
C ILE A 203 2.12 -1.66 3.78
N PHE A 204 2.23 -0.34 3.64
CA PHE A 204 3.19 0.30 2.76
C PHE A 204 4.47 0.66 3.50
N ASP A 205 5.48 -0.20 3.39
CA ASP A 205 6.84 0.09 3.82
C ASP A 205 7.66 0.71 2.69
N SER A 206 7.24 1.92 2.29
CA SER A 206 7.79 2.62 1.12
C SER A 206 9.28 2.94 1.25
N TRP A 207 9.78 3.01 2.48
CA TRP A 207 11.18 3.28 2.80
C TRP A 207 11.90 2.08 3.40
N GLY A 208 11.40 0.85 3.28
CA GLY A 208 12.13 -0.33 3.78
C GLY A 208 13.52 -0.45 3.15
N GLY A 209 13.61 -0.29 1.83
CA GLY A 209 14.84 -0.45 1.04
C GLY A 209 15.97 0.56 1.31
N ILE A 210 15.78 1.55 2.18
CA ILE A 210 16.88 2.44 2.61
C ILE A 210 17.65 1.89 3.81
N LEU A 211 17.15 0.85 4.48
CA LEU A 211 17.82 0.16 5.57
C LEU A 211 18.98 -0.70 5.05
N SER A 212 19.95 -0.98 5.91
CA SER A 212 20.97 -1.99 5.62
C SER A 212 20.42 -3.38 5.94
N HIS A 213 21.10 -4.41 5.43
CA HIS A 213 20.78 -5.81 5.74
C HIS A 213 20.62 -6.05 7.26
N ASP A 214 21.58 -5.58 8.06
CA ASP A 214 21.60 -5.84 9.51
C ASP A 214 20.62 -4.97 10.30
N THR A 215 20.04 -3.95 9.67
CA THR A 215 19.10 -3.02 10.32
C THR A 215 17.66 -3.20 9.87
N PHE A 216 17.39 -3.90 8.75
CA PHE A 216 16.03 -4.06 8.24
C PHE A 216 15.08 -4.69 9.27
N TRP A 217 15.48 -5.80 9.89
CA TRP A 217 14.62 -6.48 10.86
C TRP A 217 14.30 -5.58 12.07
N ASN A 218 15.33 -4.99 12.68
CA ASN A 218 15.17 -4.18 13.88
C ASN A 218 14.53 -2.81 13.60
N GLY A 219 14.69 -2.27 12.39
CA GLY A 219 14.16 -0.97 11.97
C GLY A 219 12.75 -1.03 11.37
N SER A 220 12.37 -2.14 10.73
CA SER A 220 11.07 -2.27 10.04
C SER A 220 10.45 -3.67 10.21
N GLY A 221 11.17 -4.73 9.86
CA GLY A 221 10.63 -6.09 9.73
C GLY A 221 9.88 -6.63 10.95
N GLN A 222 10.43 -6.45 12.17
CA GLN A 222 9.79 -6.92 13.39
C GLN A 222 8.46 -6.21 13.70
N TYR A 223 8.32 -4.95 13.30
CA TYR A 223 7.09 -4.19 13.53
C TYR A 223 6.01 -4.55 12.50
N LEU A 224 6.42 -4.84 11.26
CA LEU A 224 5.53 -5.45 10.26
C LEU A 224 5.00 -6.79 10.76
N ALA A 225 5.88 -7.65 11.29
CA ALA A 225 5.50 -8.96 11.84
C ALA A 225 4.47 -8.84 12.97
N ARG A 226 4.69 -7.90 13.91
CA ARG A 226 3.74 -7.62 15.01
C ARG A 226 2.38 -7.14 14.52
N ILE A 227 2.33 -6.33 13.46
CA ILE A 227 1.05 -5.89 12.89
C ILE A 227 0.32 -7.08 12.26
N VAL A 228 1.01 -7.90 11.48
CA VAL A 228 0.44 -9.10 10.86
C VAL A 228 -0.10 -10.05 11.94
N GLU A 229 0.71 -10.35 12.96
CA GLU A 229 0.31 -11.20 14.09
C GLU A 229 -0.92 -10.64 14.82
N ALA A 230 -0.97 -9.33 15.07
CA ALA A 230 -2.08 -8.69 15.79
C ALA A 230 -3.40 -8.67 15.02
N LEU A 231 -3.35 -8.78 13.69
CA LEU A 231 -4.53 -8.92 12.82
C LEU A 231 -4.96 -10.37 12.63
N GLY A 232 -4.04 -11.33 12.84
CA GLY A 232 -4.33 -12.76 12.76
C GLY A 232 -4.90 -13.17 11.39
N ASP A 233 -5.85 -14.11 11.41
CA ASP A 233 -6.50 -14.65 10.21
C ASP A 233 -7.78 -13.88 9.80
N ASP A 234 -8.05 -12.71 10.38
CA ASP A 234 -9.28 -11.94 10.11
C ASP A 234 -9.37 -11.53 8.63
N VAL A 235 -8.25 -11.08 8.05
CA VAL A 235 -8.09 -10.77 6.62
C VAL A 235 -6.64 -11.00 6.17
N PRO A 236 -6.40 -11.33 4.89
CA PRO A 236 -5.05 -11.36 4.33
C PRO A 236 -4.33 -10.00 4.48
N VAL A 237 -3.09 -10.05 4.98
CA VAL A 237 -2.21 -8.88 5.07
C VAL A 237 -1.20 -8.92 3.92
N ILE A 238 -1.14 -7.81 3.18
CA ILE A 238 -0.15 -7.58 2.12
C ILE A 238 0.94 -6.67 2.67
N VAL A 239 2.19 -7.14 2.65
CA VAL A 239 3.36 -6.31 2.98
C VAL A 239 4.04 -5.89 1.68
N TYR A 240 4.01 -4.59 1.37
CA TYR A 240 4.78 -4.01 0.28
C TYR A 240 5.97 -3.24 0.87
N SER A 241 7.18 -3.76 0.69
CA SER A 241 8.41 -3.12 1.15
C SER A 241 9.32 -2.85 -0.04
N LYS A 242 9.34 -1.59 -0.49
CA LYS A 242 10.03 -1.17 -1.72
C LYS A 242 11.54 -1.27 -1.55
N GLY A 243 12.22 -1.87 -2.52
CA GLY A 243 13.68 -2.04 -2.54
C GLY A 243 14.21 -3.05 -1.53
N SER A 244 13.32 -3.79 -0.87
CA SER A 244 13.64 -4.69 0.25
C SER A 244 13.76 -6.15 -0.15
N HIS A 245 13.65 -6.46 -1.45
CA HIS A 245 13.47 -7.81 -1.97
C HIS A 245 14.67 -8.76 -1.71
N HIS A 246 15.84 -8.24 -1.33
CA HIS A 246 16.99 -9.04 -0.92
C HIS A 246 16.87 -9.62 0.50
N TRP A 247 16.00 -9.08 1.36
CA TRP A 247 15.79 -9.53 2.74
C TRP A 247 14.69 -10.59 2.81
N LEU A 248 14.83 -11.63 1.99
CA LEU A 248 13.79 -12.62 1.75
C LEU A 248 13.37 -13.34 3.04
N LYS A 249 14.35 -13.70 3.88
CA LYS A 249 14.11 -14.39 5.15
C LYS A 249 13.30 -13.53 6.10
N GLU A 250 13.67 -12.26 6.22
CA GLU A 250 13.01 -11.26 7.07
C GLU A 250 11.61 -10.95 6.55
N LEU A 251 11.44 -10.80 5.23
CA LEU A 251 10.13 -10.60 4.60
C LEU A 251 9.21 -11.80 4.84
N LYS A 252 9.69 -13.04 4.67
CA LYS A 252 8.92 -14.25 5.03
C LYS A 252 8.56 -14.28 6.52
N ALA A 253 9.50 -13.88 7.38
CA ALA A 253 9.30 -13.86 8.83
C ALA A 253 8.26 -12.82 9.30
N THR A 254 7.83 -11.88 8.43
CA THR A 254 6.69 -11.02 8.75
C THR A 254 5.37 -11.78 8.87
N GLY A 255 5.27 -12.99 8.29
CA GLY A 255 4.04 -13.77 8.28
C GLY A 255 2.96 -13.26 7.31
N ALA A 256 3.27 -12.27 6.47
CA ALA A 256 2.32 -11.71 5.52
C ALA A 256 1.79 -12.77 4.54
N ALA A 257 0.50 -12.68 4.20
CA ALA A 257 -0.12 -13.57 3.21
C ALA A 257 0.38 -13.28 1.79
N VAL A 258 0.70 -12.01 1.51
CA VAL A 258 1.18 -11.55 0.21
C VAL A 258 2.38 -10.62 0.41
N LEU A 259 3.43 -10.81 -0.41
CA LEU A 259 4.55 -9.88 -0.51
C LEU A 259 4.46 -9.08 -1.81
N GLY A 260 4.35 -7.76 -1.67
CA GLY A 260 4.41 -6.83 -2.79
C GLY A 260 5.85 -6.51 -3.17
N VAL A 261 6.17 -6.59 -4.46
CA VAL A 261 7.52 -6.40 -4.99
C VAL A 261 7.54 -5.35 -6.11
N ASP A 262 8.63 -4.59 -6.20
CA ASP A 262 8.83 -3.58 -7.24
C ASP A 262 9.52 -4.16 -8.49
N TRP A 263 9.65 -3.34 -9.53
CA TRP A 263 10.09 -3.74 -10.88
C TRP A 263 11.59 -4.04 -10.98
N THR A 264 12.37 -3.85 -9.90
CA THR A 264 13.83 -3.97 -9.95
C THR A 264 14.33 -5.42 -9.95
N ILE A 265 13.42 -6.39 -9.80
CA ILE A 265 13.74 -7.82 -9.88
C ILE A 265 12.70 -8.61 -10.69
N PRO A 266 13.07 -9.78 -11.24
CA PRO A 266 12.13 -10.71 -11.84
C PRO A 266 11.20 -11.32 -10.77
N ILE A 267 9.89 -11.22 -10.98
CA ILE A 267 8.87 -11.66 -10.00
C ILE A 267 8.81 -13.18 -9.83
N ASP A 268 9.07 -13.94 -10.90
CA ASP A 268 9.14 -15.39 -10.90
C ASP A 268 10.34 -15.88 -10.08
N GLY A 269 11.50 -15.26 -10.26
CA GLY A 269 12.68 -15.53 -9.42
C GLY A 269 12.44 -15.22 -7.95
N PHE A 270 11.72 -14.13 -7.64
CA PHE A 270 11.32 -13.81 -6.26
C PHE A 270 10.36 -14.86 -5.68
N TYR A 271 9.33 -15.24 -6.44
CA TYR A 271 8.36 -16.26 -6.05
C TYR A 271 9.04 -17.62 -5.78
N ASP A 272 9.93 -18.04 -6.68
CA ASP A 272 10.64 -19.31 -6.59
C ASP A 272 11.58 -19.30 -5.36
N ALA A 273 12.22 -18.17 -5.05
CA ALA A 273 13.03 -18.03 -3.83
C ALA A 273 12.19 -18.14 -2.55
N LEU A 274 10.92 -17.71 -2.58
CA LEU A 274 9.96 -17.90 -1.48
C LEU A 274 9.50 -19.36 -1.35
N ASN A 275 9.88 -20.25 -2.28
CA ASN A 275 9.40 -21.63 -2.41
C ASN A 275 7.88 -21.74 -2.67
N GLY A 276 7.25 -20.68 -3.19
CA GLY A 276 5.78 -20.62 -3.32
C GLY A 276 5.01 -20.60 -1.99
N ASP A 277 5.70 -20.37 -0.86
CA ASP A 277 5.09 -20.34 0.48
C ASP A 277 4.22 -19.09 0.73
N VAL A 278 4.38 -18.05 -0.09
CA VAL A 278 3.72 -16.75 0.06
C VAL A 278 3.28 -16.26 -1.31
N ALA A 279 2.08 -15.66 -1.39
CA ALA A 279 1.63 -15.03 -2.63
C ALA A 279 2.48 -13.79 -2.95
N VAL A 280 2.55 -13.42 -4.23
CA VAL A 280 3.31 -12.26 -4.70
C VAL A 280 2.42 -11.26 -5.42
N GLN A 281 2.67 -9.98 -5.20
CA GLN A 281 1.96 -8.89 -5.86
C GLN A 281 2.92 -7.98 -6.62
N GLY A 282 2.57 -7.65 -7.87
CA GLY A 282 3.37 -6.76 -8.72
C GLY A 282 3.62 -7.32 -10.12
N ASN A 283 4.66 -6.86 -10.81
CA ASN A 283 5.59 -5.80 -10.38
C ASN A 283 5.96 -4.83 -11.50
N LEU A 284 5.03 -4.59 -12.44
CA LEU A 284 5.26 -3.80 -13.65
C LEU A 284 5.75 -2.38 -13.34
N ASP A 285 6.78 -1.88 -14.06
CA ASP A 285 7.27 -0.52 -13.88
C ASP A 285 6.16 0.50 -14.23
N PRO A 286 5.77 1.40 -13.29
CA PRO A 286 4.72 2.39 -13.52
C PRO A 286 5.02 3.36 -14.68
N VAL A 287 6.29 3.54 -15.07
CA VAL A 287 6.64 4.44 -16.20
C VAL A 287 6.04 3.96 -17.51
N LEU A 288 5.79 2.65 -17.64
CA LEU A 288 5.20 2.06 -18.84
C LEU A 288 3.82 2.65 -19.14
N MET A 289 3.09 3.11 -18.11
CA MET A 289 1.79 3.76 -18.29
C MET A 289 1.89 5.11 -19.03
N SER A 290 3.09 5.68 -19.21
CA SER A 290 3.33 6.90 -20.00
C SER A 290 3.85 6.62 -21.42
N THR A 291 3.99 5.34 -21.81
CA THR A 291 4.51 4.92 -23.13
C THR A 291 3.39 4.77 -24.16
N GLU A 292 3.38 3.66 -24.92
CA GLU A 292 2.38 3.31 -25.93
C GLU A 292 1.69 1.99 -25.57
N PRO A 293 0.41 1.80 -25.95
CA PRO A 293 -0.36 0.62 -25.56
C PRO A 293 0.33 -0.71 -25.88
N GLU A 294 0.95 -0.85 -27.05
CA GLU A 294 1.63 -2.09 -27.46
C GLU A 294 2.84 -2.45 -26.59
N ILE A 295 3.57 -1.45 -26.10
CA ILE A 295 4.68 -1.65 -25.17
C ILE A 295 4.14 -2.18 -23.84
N VAL A 296 3.05 -1.59 -23.35
CA VAL A 296 2.38 -2.04 -22.12
C VAL A 296 1.92 -3.49 -22.23
N ARG A 297 1.27 -3.88 -23.33
CA ARG A 297 0.83 -5.27 -23.54
C ARG A 297 2.01 -6.22 -23.53
N THR A 298 3.08 -5.87 -24.23
CA THR A 298 4.30 -6.69 -24.33
C THR A 298 4.93 -6.91 -22.95
N GLU A 299 5.12 -5.86 -22.16
CA GLU A 299 5.71 -5.98 -20.83
C GLU A 299 4.79 -6.68 -19.82
N ALA A 300 3.47 -6.47 -19.93
CA ALA A 300 2.50 -7.19 -19.10
C ALA A 300 2.50 -8.70 -19.40
N LEU A 301 2.52 -9.09 -20.67
CA LEU A 301 2.57 -10.50 -21.09
C LEU A 301 3.84 -11.20 -20.60
N LYS A 302 4.99 -10.51 -20.54
CA LYS A 302 6.21 -11.10 -19.97
C LYS A 302 6.01 -11.52 -18.52
N ILE A 303 5.42 -10.64 -17.69
CA ILE A 303 5.13 -10.93 -16.28
C ILE A 303 4.09 -12.05 -16.16
N LEU A 304 3.00 -11.98 -16.95
CA LEU A 304 1.93 -12.99 -16.94
C LEU A 304 2.45 -14.38 -17.32
N ASN A 305 3.26 -14.48 -18.37
CA ASN A 305 3.87 -15.73 -18.80
C ASN A 305 4.89 -16.24 -17.78
N ALA A 306 5.71 -15.35 -17.20
CA ALA A 306 6.68 -15.73 -16.17
C ALA A 306 6.00 -16.30 -14.92
N MET A 307 4.83 -15.79 -14.54
CA MET A 307 4.04 -16.28 -13.40
C MET A 307 3.03 -17.37 -13.77
N GLN A 308 2.98 -17.82 -15.02
CA GLN A 308 2.07 -18.87 -15.44
C GLN A 308 2.31 -20.15 -14.62
N ALA A 309 1.21 -20.86 -14.32
CA ALA A 309 1.18 -22.06 -13.48
C ALA A 309 1.64 -21.88 -12.02
N ARG A 310 2.03 -20.67 -11.59
CA ARG A 310 2.33 -20.34 -10.19
C ARG A 310 1.07 -19.77 -9.53
N PRO A 311 0.52 -20.41 -8.48
CA PRO A 311 -0.61 -19.84 -7.77
C PRO A 311 -0.21 -18.59 -6.98
N GLY A 312 -1.19 -17.76 -6.64
CA GLY A 312 -0.99 -16.59 -5.77
C GLY A 312 -0.22 -15.44 -6.40
N HIS A 313 -0.45 -15.17 -7.68
CA HIS A 313 -0.02 -13.93 -8.32
C HIS A 313 -1.15 -12.91 -8.35
N ILE A 314 -0.92 -11.73 -7.76
CA ILE A 314 -1.78 -10.54 -7.92
C ILE A 314 -1.06 -9.56 -8.83
N PHE A 315 -1.60 -9.30 -10.02
CA PHE A 315 -0.97 -8.36 -10.94
C PHE A 315 -1.14 -6.93 -10.42
N ASN A 316 -0.02 -6.21 -10.31
CA ASN A 316 -0.01 -4.80 -9.94
C ASN A 316 1.20 -4.12 -10.60
N LEU A 317 1.25 -2.80 -10.51
CA LEU A 317 2.48 -2.05 -10.73
C LEU A 317 3.45 -2.31 -9.57
N GLY A 318 4.74 -2.08 -9.78
CA GLY A 318 5.76 -2.08 -8.73
C GLY A 318 5.81 -0.78 -7.92
N HIS A 319 5.03 0.24 -8.28
CA HIS A 319 4.75 1.44 -7.48
C HIS A 319 3.42 2.08 -7.89
N GLY A 320 3.00 3.11 -7.15
CA GLY A 320 1.88 3.94 -7.53
C GLY A 320 2.00 4.57 -8.93
N ILE A 321 0.89 4.55 -9.68
CA ILE A 321 0.78 5.16 -11.00
C ILE A 321 1.22 6.63 -11.01
N LEU A 322 1.87 7.04 -12.10
CA LEU A 322 2.37 8.40 -12.26
C LEU A 322 1.26 9.35 -12.74
N PRO A 323 1.29 10.64 -12.38
CA PRO A 323 0.34 11.63 -12.90
C PRO A 323 0.35 11.75 -14.44
N SER A 324 1.46 11.43 -15.08
CA SER A 324 1.66 11.43 -16.54
C SER A 324 1.14 10.17 -17.24
N ALA A 325 0.54 9.22 -16.51
CA ALA A 325 0.00 8.01 -17.11
C ALA A 325 -1.14 8.34 -18.09
N LYS A 326 -1.15 7.65 -19.23
CA LYS A 326 -2.17 7.77 -20.26
C LYS A 326 -3.29 6.76 -20.02
N LEU A 327 -4.55 7.13 -20.26
CA LEU A 327 -5.70 6.28 -19.95
C LEU A 327 -5.74 5.03 -20.83
N GLU A 328 -5.38 5.17 -22.11
CA GLU A 328 -5.28 4.11 -23.08
C GLU A 328 -4.26 3.03 -22.69
N ASN A 329 -3.19 3.43 -22.00
CA ASN A 329 -2.17 2.50 -21.51
C ASN A 329 -2.68 1.69 -20.31
N VAL A 330 -3.40 2.33 -19.38
CA VAL A 330 -4.05 1.63 -18.27
C VAL A 330 -5.13 0.67 -18.79
N ALA A 331 -5.93 1.11 -19.77
CA ALA A 331 -6.93 0.26 -20.42
C ALA A 331 -6.28 -0.94 -21.11
N ALA A 332 -5.21 -0.73 -21.88
CA ALA A 332 -4.46 -1.79 -22.55
C ALA A 332 -3.88 -2.82 -21.57
N LEU A 333 -3.35 -2.36 -20.43
CA LEU A 333 -2.86 -3.25 -19.37
C LEU A 333 -3.98 -4.15 -18.85
N VAL A 334 -5.10 -3.54 -18.45
CA VAL A 334 -6.23 -4.25 -17.85
C VAL A 334 -6.84 -5.24 -18.85
N GLU A 335 -7.05 -4.81 -20.09
CA GLU A 335 -7.54 -5.67 -21.17
C GLU A 335 -6.62 -6.88 -21.39
N THR A 336 -5.30 -6.66 -21.40
CA THR A 336 -4.31 -7.74 -21.57
C THR A 336 -4.42 -8.78 -20.47
N ILE A 337 -4.52 -8.35 -19.21
CA ILE A 337 -4.62 -9.24 -18.06
C ILE A 337 -5.97 -9.96 -18.04
N GLN A 338 -7.06 -9.25 -18.35
CA GLN A 338 -8.42 -9.82 -18.37
C GLN A 338 -8.62 -10.87 -19.48
N ASN A 339 -7.95 -10.66 -20.61
CA ASN A 339 -7.97 -11.57 -21.75
C ASN A 339 -6.89 -12.66 -21.68
N PHE A 340 -5.97 -12.58 -20.72
CA PHE A 340 -4.98 -13.64 -20.52
C PHE A 340 -5.69 -14.95 -20.19
N ARG A 341 -5.33 -15.98 -20.94
CA ARG A 341 -5.68 -17.38 -20.68
C ARG A 341 -4.33 -18.07 -20.60
N GLY A 342 -3.99 -18.61 -19.43
CA GLY A 342 -2.79 -19.44 -19.34
C GLY A 342 -2.93 -20.59 -20.34
N GLU A 343 -1.85 -20.95 -21.02
CA GLU A 343 -1.83 -22.20 -21.79
C GLU A 343 -2.06 -23.36 -20.81
N GLU A 344 -2.99 -24.27 -21.17
CA GLU A 344 -3.43 -25.42 -20.37
C GLU A 344 -2.30 -26.42 -20.05
#